data_AF-A0AAF0XK94-F1
#
_entry.id   AF-A0AAF0XK94-F1
#
_cell.length_a   1.000
_cell.length_b   1.000
_cell.length_c   1.000
_cell.angle_alpha   90.00
_cell.angle_beta   90.00
_cell.angle_gamma   90.00
#
_symmetry.space_group_name_H-M   'P 1'
#
loop_
_entity.id
_entity.type
_entity.pdbx_description
1 polymer ?
#
loop_
_entity_poly.entity_id
_entity_poly.type
_entity_poly.pdbx_seq_one_letter_code
_entity_poly.pdbx_strand_id
1 'polypeptide(L)' 'MDENKKLPVGQGLNKPAEITLCNIKCFDKAGNQHINGPKVDKYREKLMKKAAEQVIWLKPLILSQT' A
#
# COMPACT_ATOMS: atom_id res chain seq x y z
N MET A 1 19.47 -0.94 6.75
CA MET A 1 18.40 -0.73 7.75
C MET A 1 18.89 -1.29 9.07
N ASP A 2 18.71 -0.56 10.18
CA ASP A 2 19.10 -0.97 11.54
C ASP A 2 18.22 -2.13 12.05
N GLU A 3 18.43 -3.34 11.54
CA GLU A 3 17.74 -4.53 12.04
C GLU A 3 18.03 -4.79 13.54
N ASN A 4 19.15 -4.27 14.04
CA ASN A 4 19.60 -4.42 15.42
C ASN A 4 18.71 -3.67 16.45
N LYS A 5 17.80 -2.80 16.01
CA LYS A 5 16.84 -2.08 16.88
C LYS A 5 15.44 -2.71 16.87
N LYS A 6 15.23 -3.77 16.09
CA LYS A 6 13.91 -4.41 15.98
C LYS A 6 13.68 -5.31 17.20
N LEU A 7 12.63 -5.03 17.97
CA LEU A 7 12.20 -5.91 19.05
C LEU A 7 11.76 -7.28 18.49
N PRO A 8 11.80 -8.36 19.29
CA PRO A 8 11.31 -9.69 18.89
C PRO A 8 9.89 -9.64 18.28
N VAL A 9 9.57 -10.64 17.44
CA VAL A 9 8.23 -10.78 16.85
C VAL A 9 7.17 -10.84 17.96
N GLY A 10 6.13 -10.03 17.84
CA GLY A 10 5.05 -9.88 18.81
C GLY A 10 5.24 -8.74 19.82
N GLN A 11 6.44 -8.15 19.94
CA GLN A 11 6.73 -7.09 20.90
C GLN A 11 6.79 -5.69 20.26
N GLY A 12 6.38 -4.68 21.03
CA GLY A 12 6.37 -3.28 20.59
C GLY A 12 5.53 -3.06 19.33
N LEU A 13 6.19 -2.58 18.27
CA LEU A 13 5.61 -2.36 16.93
C LEU A 13 5.87 -3.54 15.96
N ASN A 14 6.65 -4.55 16.35
CA ASN A 14 6.90 -5.75 15.53
C ASN A 14 5.80 -6.80 15.73
N LYS A 15 4.54 -6.38 15.62
CA LYS A 15 3.34 -7.22 15.81
C LYS A 15 2.35 -6.97 14.67
N PRO A 16 1.33 -7.83 14.49
CA PRO A 16 0.31 -7.61 13.46
C PRO A 16 -0.34 -6.23 13.62
N ALA A 17 -0.45 -5.50 12.51
CA ALA A 17 -1.04 -4.17 12.49
C ALA A 17 -1.72 -3.95 11.14
N GLU A 18 -2.77 -3.12 11.16
CA GLU A 18 -3.31 -2.51 9.95
C GLU A 18 -2.52 -1.23 9.65
N ILE A 19 -2.12 -1.07 8.39
CA ILE A 19 -1.38 0.11 7.94
C ILE A 19 -2.21 0.79 6.86
N THR A 20 -2.42 2.09 7.03
CA THR A 20 -3.02 2.94 6.00
C THR A 20 -1.93 3.82 5.40
N LEU A 21 -1.75 3.72 4.08
CA LEU A 21 -0.86 4.60 3.34
C LEU A 21 -1.67 5.75 2.74
N CYS A 22 -1.40 6.97 3.20
CA CYS A 22 -2.09 8.18 2.74
C CYS A 22 -1.36 8.84 1.56
N ASN A 23 -2.09 9.65 0.79
CA ASN A 23 -1.56 10.48 -0.29
C ASN A 23 -0.85 9.68 -1.42
N ILE A 24 -1.26 8.44 -1.62
CA ILE A 24 -0.84 7.65 -2.78
C ILE A 24 -1.45 8.27 -4.04
N LYS A 25 -0.61 8.65 -5.00
CA LYS A 25 -1.00 9.28 -6.26
C LYS A 25 -0.44 8.49 -7.44
N CYS A 26 -1.23 8.37 -8.52
CA CYS A 26 -0.79 7.76 -9.77
C CYS A 26 -0.10 8.81 -10.66
N PHE A 27 1.21 8.68 -10.85
CA PHE A 27 1.97 9.49 -11.79
C PHE A 27 2.46 8.66 -12.98
N ASP A 28 2.41 9.23 -14.18
CA ASP A 28 3.07 8.64 -15.34
C ASP A 28 4.56 8.99 -15.39
N LYS A 29 5.31 8.41 -16.34
CA LYS A 29 6.75 8.63 -16.46
C LYS A 29 7.13 10.07 -16.83
N ALA A 30 6.25 10.81 -17.47
CA ALA A 30 6.40 12.23 -17.76
C ALA A 30 5.99 13.14 -16.59
N GLY A 31 5.51 12.57 -15.47
CA GLY A 31 5.17 13.31 -14.25
C GLY A 31 3.74 13.84 -14.20
N ASN A 32 2.86 13.48 -15.13
CA ASN A 32 1.46 13.89 -15.05
C ASN A 32 0.71 13.02 -14.03
N GLN A 33 -0.09 13.68 -13.20
CA GLN A 33 -0.96 12.99 -12.25
C GLN A 33 -2.23 12.50 -12.96
N HIS A 34 -2.61 11.25 -12.69
CA HIS A 34 -3.88 10.68 -13.08
C HIS A 34 -4.74 10.47 -11.84
N ILE A 35 -5.95 11.04 -11.85
CA ILE A 35 -6.91 10.90 -10.75
C ILE A 35 -7.96 9.82 -11.03
N ASN A 36 -8.30 9.56 -12.30
CA ASN A 36 -9.30 8.57 -12.72
C ASN A 36 -8.88 7.83 -14.01
N GLY A 37 -9.65 6.80 -14.37
CA GLY A 37 -9.55 6.07 -15.64
C GLY A 37 -8.57 4.88 -15.63
N PRO A 38 -8.34 4.25 -16.80
CA PRO A 38 -7.68 2.94 -16.89
C PRO A 38 -6.24 2.93 -16.37
N LYS A 39 -5.57 4.09 -16.35
CA LYS A 39 -4.23 4.23 -15.77
C LYS A 39 -4.25 4.07 -14.25
N VAL A 40 -5.27 4.59 -13.59
CA VAL A 40 -5.47 4.49 -12.13
C VAL A 40 -5.89 3.07 -11.76
N ASP A 41 -6.75 2.43 -12.53
CA ASP A 41 -7.14 1.03 -12.32
C ASP A 41 -5.93 0.10 -12.38
N LYS A 42 -5.11 0.23 -13.43
CA LYS A 42 -3.87 -0.54 -13.57
C LYS A 42 -2.87 -0.26 -12.46
N TYR A 43 -2.83 0.97 -11.95
CA TYR A 43 -1.99 1.33 -10.82
C TYR A 43 -2.48 0.66 -9.52
N ARG A 44 -3.79 0.63 -9.29
CA ARG A 44 -4.41 -0.11 -8.17
C ARG A 44 -4.10 -1.61 -8.24
N GLU A 45 -4.21 -2.23 -9.41
CA GLU A 45 -3.83 -3.64 -9.60
C GLU A 45 -2.35 -3.90 -9.26
N LYS A 46 -1.44 -3.00 -9.67
CA LYS A 46 -0.02 -3.09 -9.31
C LYS A 46 0.22 -3.01 -7.80
N LEU A 47 -0.50 -2.13 -7.10
CA LEU A 47 -0.43 -2.03 -5.64
C LEU A 47 -0.92 -3.33 -4.96
N MET A 48 -2.01 -3.92 -5.46
CA MET A 48 -2.51 -5.20 -4.98
C MET A 48 -1.50 -6.33 -5.18
N LYS A 49 -0.89 -6.41 -6.37
CA LYS A 49 0.16 -7.39 -6.64
C LYS A 49 1.36 -7.21 -5.71
N LYS A 50 1.80 -5.97 -5.47
CA LYS A 50 2.93 -5.67 -4.57
C LYS A 50 2.65 -5.99 -3.11
N ALA A 51 1.41 -5.84 -2.65
CA ALA A 51 1.03 -6.26 -1.31
C ALA A 51 1.07 -7.79 -1.18
N ALA A 52 0.55 -8.51 -2.17
CA ALA A 52 0.62 -9.97 -2.21
C ALA A 52 2.06 -10.50 -2.24
N GLU A 53 2.96 -9.89 -3.03
CA GLU A 53 4.40 -10.21 -3.04
C GLU A 53 5.06 -10.05 -1.67
N GLN A 54 4.61 -9.08 -0.86
CA GLN A 54 5.13 -8.85 0.49
C GLN A 54 4.35 -9.63 1.56
N VAL A 55 3.44 -10.52 1.16
CA VAL A 55 2.58 -11.31 2.06
C VAL A 55 1.76 -10.40 2.98
N ILE A 56 1.42 -9.21 2.50
CA ILE A 56 0.52 -8.27 3.16
C ILE A 56 -0.87 -8.45 2.55
N TRP A 57 -1.87 -8.59 3.41
CA TRP A 57 -3.26 -8.63 2.99
C TRP A 57 -3.80 -7.21 2.93
N LEU A 58 -4.07 -6.70 1.72
CA LEU A 58 -4.86 -5.48 1.60
C LEU A 58 -6.30 -5.83 1.93
N LYS A 59 -6.86 -5.17 2.95
CA LYS A 59 -8.31 -5.15 3.08
C LYS A 59 -8.84 -4.40 1.86
N PRO A 60 -9.82 -4.95 1.11
CA PRO A 60 -10.49 -4.18 0.08
C PRO A 60 -11.05 -2.96 0.78
N LEU A 61 -10.45 -1.80 0.52
CA LEU A 61 -11.01 -0.53 0.93
C LEU A 61 -12.44 -0.57 0.40
N ILE A 62 -13.42 -0.66 1.29
CA ILE A 62 -14.82 -0.62 0.90
C ILE A 62 -14.99 0.78 0.35
N LEU A 63 -14.80 0.94 -0.95
CA LEU A 63 -15.17 2.13 -1.70
C LEU A 63 -16.69 2.08 -1.86
N SER A 64 -17.39 2.13 -0.74
CA SER A 64 -18.80 2.50 -0.70
C SER A 64 -18.90 3.78 0.13
N GLN A 65 -19.14 4.87 -0.60
CA GLN A 65 -19.66 6.17 -0.17
C GLN A 65 -18.64 7.07 0.54
N THR A 66 -18.49 8.35 0.22
CA THR A 66 -19.38 9.34 -0.43
C THR A 66 -18.65 10.16 -1.49
#